data_AF-Q651D7-F1
#
_entry.id   AF-Q651D7-F1
#
_cell.length_a   1.000
_cell.length_b   1.000
_cell.length_c   1.000
_cell.angle_alpha   90.00
_cell.angle_beta   90.00
_cell.angle_gamma   90.00
#
_symmetry.space_group_name_H-M   'P 1'
#
loop_
_entity.id
_entity.type
_entity.pdbx_description
1 polymer ?
#
loop_
_entity_poly.entity_id
_entity_poly.type
_entity_poly.pdbx_seq_one_letter_code
_entity_poly.pdbx_strand_id
1 'polypeptide(L)'
;MQPLWVPQDQQNLQEDIRTQIEFYFSTNNLCHDTFLRRQMDDQGWVHIDVITKFNRMRRFTNLVDTNYILDAVRGSELVEVQGNTVRRRNNWAEWLLL
;
A
#
# COMPACT_ATOMS: atom_id res chain seq x y z
N MET A 1 10.40 -16.51 17.84
CA MET A 1 9.33 -17.53 17.74
C MET A 1 8.33 -17.02 16.72
N GLN A 2 8.22 -17.66 15.57
CA GLN A 2 7.23 -17.37 14.53
C GLN A 2 6.08 -18.40 14.66
N PRO A 3 4.82 -18.07 14.34
CA PRO A 3 3.73 -19.01 14.53
C PRO A 3 3.81 -20.19 13.56
N LEU A 4 3.35 -21.33 14.07
CA LEU A 4 3.27 -22.61 13.38
C LEU A 4 2.16 -22.55 12.32
N TRP A 5 2.55 -22.75 11.06
CA TRP A 5 1.70 -22.92 9.87
C TRP A 5 0.78 -21.73 9.51
N VAL A 6 1.32 -20.84 8.67
CA VAL A 6 0.50 -20.03 7.76
C VAL A 6 0.40 -20.83 6.45
N PRO A 7 -0.80 -21.14 5.93
CA PRO A 7 -0.94 -21.72 4.60
C PRO A 7 -0.11 -20.96 3.56
N GLN A 8 0.67 -21.68 2.74
CA GLN A 8 1.57 -21.09 1.73
C GLN A 8 0.83 -20.10 0.81
N ASP A 9 -0.44 -20.39 0.49
CA ASP A 9 -1.31 -19.53 -0.31
C ASP A 9 -1.56 -18.16 0.34
N GLN A 10 -1.58 -18.09 1.68
CA GLN A 10 -1.72 -16.83 2.42
C GLN A 10 -0.42 -16.03 2.47
N GLN A 11 0.75 -16.68 2.55
CA GLN A 11 2.04 -15.98 2.47
C GLN A 11 2.23 -15.33 1.10
N ASN A 12 1.91 -16.07 0.04
CA ASN A 12 1.92 -15.54 -1.33
C ASN A 12 0.97 -14.34 -1.48
N LEU A 13 -0.23 -14.41 -0.87
CA LEU A 13 -1.20 -13.31 -0.93
C LEU A 13 -0.71 -12.03 -0.23
N GLN A 14 -0.12 -12.15 0.97
CA GLN A 14 0.42 -10.97 1.67
C GLN A 14 1.57 -10.33 0.90
N GLU A 15 2.46 -11.14 0.33
CA GLU A 15 3.59 -10.66 -0.47
C GLU A 15 3.12 -10.01 -1.78
N ASP A 16 2.11 -10.59 -2.44
CA ASP A 16 1.49 -10.04 -3.64
C ASP A 16 0.82 -8.67 -3.37
N ILE A 17 0.09 -8.56 -2.25
CA ILE A 17 -0.52 -7.30 -1.82
C ILE A 17 0.57 -6.25 -1.53
N ARG A 18 1.60 -6.64 -0.78
CA ARG A 18 2.72 -5.75 -0.44
C ARG A 18 3.39 -5.23 -1.69
N THR A 19 3.81 -6.13 -2.58
CA THR A 19 4.46 -5.79 -3.86
C THR A 19 3.58 -4.85 -4.67
N GLN A 20 2.27 -5.08 -4.70
CA GLN A 20 1.35 -4.24 -5.45
C GLN A 20 1.24 -2.81 -4.88
N ILE A 21 1.22 -2.66 -3.55
CA ILE A 21 1.17 -1.34 -2.90
C ILE A 21 2.53 -0.63 -3.03
N GLU A 22 3.64 -1.35 -2.82
CA GLU A 22 4.99 -0.80 -3.00
C GLU A 22 5.22 -0.29 -4.42
N PHE A 23 4.67 -0.98 -5.42
CA PHE A 23 4.69 -0.50 -6.79
C PHE A 23 3.99 0.86 -6.95
N TYR A 24 2.81 1.05 -6.34
CA TYR A 24 2.08 2.32 -6.43
C TYR A 24 2.86 3.49 -5.81
N PHE A 25 3.56 3.23 -4.70
CA PHE A 25 4.39 4.22 -4.04
C PHE A 25 5.85 4.25 -4.55
N SER A 26 6.19 3.44 -5.56
CA SER A 26 7.53 3.44 -6.16
C SER A 26 7.82 4.76 -6.86
N THR A 27 9.11 5.11 -6.96
CA THR A 27 9.54 6.35 -7.63
C THR A 27 9.02 6.40 -9.06
N ASN A 28 9.11 5.27 -9.78
CA ASN A 28 8.66 5.18 -11.17
C ASN A 28 7.15 5.42 -11.31
N ASN A 29 6.32 4.88 -10.41
CA ASN A 29 4.88 5.14 -10.47
C ASN A 29 4.57 6.59 -10.08
N LEU A 30 5.12 7.10 -8.97
CA LEU A 30 4.83 8.45 -8.49
C LEU A 30 5.29 9.55 -9.46
N CYS A 31 6.31 9.32 -10.29
CA CYS A 31 6.68 10.24 -11.37
C CYS A 31 5.53 10.52 -12.36
N HIS A 32 4.63 9.56 -12.57
CA HIS A 32 3.60 9.62 -13.60
C HIS A 32 2.17 9.62 -13.05
N ASP A 33 1.96 9.01 -11.88
CA ASP A 33 0.64 8.82 -11.27
C ASP A 33 0.19 10.06 -10.50
N THR A 34 -0.22 11.07 -11.28
CA THR A 34 -0.79 12.31 -10.74
C THR A 34 -2.09 12.07 -9.98
N PHE A 35 -2.82 10.99 -10.29
CA PHE A 35 -4.04 10.64 -9.54
C PHE A 35 -3.67 10.28 -8.10
N LEU A 36 -2.75 9.35 -7.89
CA LEU A 36 -2.32 8.95 -6.55
C LEU A 36 -1.75 10.15 -5.77
N ARG A 37 -0.94 10.99 -6.43
CA ARG A 37 -0.39 12.21 -5.81
C ARG A 37 -1.45 13.23 -5.40
N ARG A 38 -2.56 13.36 -6.15
CA ARG A 38 -3.70 14.21 -5.76
C ARG A 38 -4.48 13.68 -4.55
N GLN A 39 -4.29 12.42 -4.18
CA GLN A 39 -4.94 11.80 -3.02
C GLN A 39 -4.06 11.86 -1.77
N MET A 40 -2.85 12.39 -1.90
CA MET A 40 -1.95 12.64 -0.77
C MET A 40 -2.40 13.90 -0.02
N ASP A 41 -2.47 13.81 1.30
CA ASP A 41 -2.64 15.00 2.16
C ASP A 41 -1.33 15.82 2.27
N ASP A 42 -1.34 16.88 3.08
CA ASP A 42 -0.18 17.76 3.32
C ASP A 42 1.03 17.04 3.93
N GLN A 43 0.84 15.81 4.38
CA GLN A 43 1.86 14.94 4.91
C GLN A 43 2.12 13.74 3.98
N GLY A 44 1.51 13.62 2.80
CA GLY A 44 1.75 12.50 1.89
C GLY A 44 0.88 11.27 2.14
N TRP A 45 -0.03 11.29 3.11
CA TRP A 45 -0.89 10.16 3.44
C TRP A 45 -2.02 9.99 2.46
N VAL A 46 -2.29 8.72 2.10
CA VAL A 46 -3.40 8.33 1.23
C VAL A 46 -4.29 7.36 2.01
N HIS A 47 -5.59 7.62 2.04
CA HIS A 47 -6.54 6.70 2.68
C HIS A 47 -6.61 5.37 1.93
N ILE A 48 -6.61 4.26 2.65
CA ILE A 48 -6.58 2.90 2.07
C ILE A 48 -7.75 2.64 1.12
N ASP A 49 -8.92 3.25 1.36
CA ASP A 49 -10.10 3.16 0.48
C ASP A 49 -9.86 3.70 -0.93
N VAL A 50 -8.87 4.58 -1.12
CA VAL A 50 -8.44 5.04 -2.45
C VAL A 50 -7.71 3.90 -3.15
N ILE A 51 -6.76 3.27 -2.44
CA ILE A 51 -5.89 2.22 -2.98
C ILE A 51 -6.71 0.96 -3.31
N THR A 52 -7.67 0.58 -2.46
CA THR A 52 -8.53 -0.59 -2.68
C THR A 52 -9.37 -0.49 -3.97
N LYS A 53 -9.65 0.73 -4.45
CA LYS A 53 -10.38 0.97 -5.70
C LYS A 53 -9.52 0.81 -6.95
N PHE A 54 -8.20 0.68 -6.82
CA PHE A 54 -7.30 0.54 -7.98
C PHE A 54 -7.54 -0.78 -8.69
N ASN A 55 -7.45 -0.77 -10.02
CA ASN A 55 -7.80 -1.94 -10.84
C ASN A 55 -7.01 -3.20 -10.45
N ARG A 56 -5.72 -3.08 -10.10
CA ARG A 56 -4.91 -4.24 -9.68
C ARG A 56 -5.17 -4.69 -8.23
N MET A 57 -5.83 -3.86 -7.41
CA MET A 57 -6.24 -4.23 -6.04
C MET A 57 -7.57 -4.98 -5.99
N ARG A 58 -8.40 -4.89 -7.05
CA ARG A 58 -9.71 -5.57 -7.11
C ARG A 58 -9.63 -7.09 -6.91
N ARG A 59 -8.54 -7.72 -7.37
CA ARG A 59 -8.33 -9.16 -7.19
C ARG A 59 -8.12 -9.57 -5.73
N PHE A 60 -7.63 -8.66 -4.88
CA PHE A 60 -7.35 -8.91 -3.47
C PHE A 60 -8.53 -8.52 -2.57
N THR A 61 -9.17 -7.39 -2.87
CA THR A 61 -10.28 -6.84 -2.06
C THR A 61 -11.53 -7.73 -2.03
N ASN A 62 -11.68 -8.66 -2.98
CA ASN A 62 -12.72 -9.69 -2.94
C ASN A 62 -12.38 -10.88 -2.03
N LEU A 63 -11.11 -11.03 -1.63
CA LEU A 63 -10.60 -12.16 -0.85
C LEU A 63 -10.33 -11.79 0.61
N VAL A 64 -9.98 -10.53 0.87
CA VAL A 64 -9.54 -10.05 2.18
C VAL A 64 -10.11 -8.66 2.49
N ASP A 65 -10.14 -8.33 3.78
CA ASP A 65 -10.55 -7.01 4.25
C ASP A 65 -9.41 -5.97 4.25
N THR A 66 -9.78 -4.73 4.54
CA THR A 66 -8.84 -3.60 4.63
C THR A 66 -7.76 -3.80 5.69
N ASN A 67 -8.08 -4.43 6.82
CA ASN A 67 -7.12 -4.64 7.90
C ASN A 67 -6.01 -5.60 7.46
N TYR A 68 -6.38 -6.67 6.75
CA TYR A 68 -5.42 -7.60 6.17
C TYR A 68 -4.48 -6.92 5.17
N ILE A 69 -5.01 -6.02 4.33
CA ILE A 69 -4.21 -5.26 3.37
C ILE A 69 -3.22 -4.35 4.10
N LEU A 70 -3.66 -3.66 5.15
CA LEU A 70 -2.79 -2.81 5.97
C LEU A 70 -1.71 -3.64 6.68
N ASP A 71 -2.08 -4.78 7.25
CA ASP A 71 -1.15 -5.70 7.91
C ASP A 71 -0.06 -6.22 6.96
N ALA A 72 -0.41 -6.51 5.71
CA ALA A 72 0.53 -6.98 4.70
C ALA A 72 1.67 -5.97 4.43
N VAL A 73 1.40 -4.66 4.57
CA VAL A 73 2.37 -3.59 4.30
C VAL A 73 3.00 -2.95 5.53
N ARG A 74 2.57 -3.30 6.76
CA ARG A 74 3.16 -2.74 8.00
C ARG A 74 4.68 -2.97 8.11
N GLY A 75 5.19 -4.07 7.57
CA GLY A 75 6.62 -4.40 7.56
C GLY A 75 7.40 -3.90 6.33
N SER A 76 6.79 -3.11 5.45
CA SER A 76 7.45 -2.60 4.25
C SER A 76 8.53 -1.57 4.57
N GLU A 77 9.64 -1.61 3.85
CA GLU A 77 10.69 -0.59 3.89
C GLU A 77 10.36 0.64 3.03
N LEU A 78 9.43 0.49 2.06
CA LEU A 78 9.08 1.54 1.10
C LEU A 78 7.87 2.36 1.54
N VAL A 79 6.90 1.72 2.21
CA VAL A 79 5.69 2.38 2.73
C VAL A 79 5.57 2.24 4.24
N GLU A 80 4.78 3.12 4.84
CA GLU A 80 4.39 3.07 6.24
C GLU A 80 2.89 3.27 6.39
N VAL A 81 2.35 2.84 7.54
CA VAL A 81 0.92 2.81 7.84
C VAL A 81 0.64 3.63 9.10
N GLN A 82 -0.39 4.47 9.05
CA GLN A 82 -0.93 5.19 10.21
C GLN A 82 -2.46 5.06 10.23
N GLY A 83 -3.00 4.25 11.14
CA GLY A 83 -4.44 3.95 11.14
C GLY A 83 -4.87 3.35 9.80
N ASN A 84 -5.76 4.05 9.09
CA ASN A 84 -6.29 3.64 7.78
C ASN A 84 -5.60 4.33 6.60
N THR A 85 -4.44 4.94 6.81
CA THR A 85 -3.69 5.61 5.74
C THR A 85 -2.36 4.93 5.48
N VAL A 86 -1.89 5.06 4.23
CA VAL A 86 -0.60 4.57 3.75
C VAL A 86 0.14 5.71 3.08
N ARG A 87 1.45 5.79 3.30
CA ARG A 87 2.35 6.78 2.70
C ARG A 87 3.67 6.14 2.34
N ARG A 88 4.39 6.73 1.37
CA ARG A 88 5.80 6.43 1.14
C ARG A 88 6.67 6.82 2.34
N ARG A 89 7.47 5.90 2.87
CA ARG A 89 8.27 6.11 4.08
C ARG A 89 9.29 7.25 3.92
N ASN A 90 10.03 7.25 2.81
CA ASN A 90 11.10 8.20 2.56
C ASN A 90 10.74 9.16 1.42
N ASN A 91 11.15 10.42 1.53
CA ASN A 91 11.01 11.45 0.50
C ASN A 91 9.54 11.69 0.09
N TRP A 92 8.56 11.46 0.97
CA TRP A 92 7.14 11.67 0.66
C TRP A 92 6.84 13.10 0.19
N ALA A 93 7.54 14.10 0.76
CA ALA A 93 7.33 15.51 0.46
C ALA A 93 7.63 15.87 -1.01
N GLU A 94 8.53 15.13 -1.67
CA GLU A 94 8.86 15.33 -3.10
C GLU A 94 7.69 14.98 -4.02
N TRP A 95 6.71 14.21 -3.53
CA TRP A 95 5.59 13.71 -4.32
C TRP A 95 4.32 14.53 -4.14
N LEU A 96 4.30 15.47 -3.20
CA LEU A 96 3.20 16.40 -3.05
C LEU A 96 3.07 17.27 -4.32
N LEU A 97 1.82 17.61 -4.65
CA LEU A 97 1.52 18.56 -5.71
C LEU A 97 1.40 19.93 -5.06
N LEU A 98 2.49 20.69 -5.07
CA LEU A 98 2.53 22.10 -4.68
C LEU A 98 1.82 22.97 -5.73
#